data_AF-A0A7V0NNS9-F1
#
_entry.id   AF-A0A7V0NNS9-F1
#
_cell.length_a   1.000
_cell.length_b   1.000
_cell.length_c   1.000
_cell.angle_alpha   90.00
_cell.angle_beta   90.00
_cell.angle_gamma   90.00
#
_symmetry.space_group_name_H-M   'P 1'
#
loop_
_entity.id
_entity.type
_entity.pdbx_description
1 polymer ?
#
loop_
_entity_poly.entity_id
_entity_poly.type
_entity_poly.pdbx_seq_one_letter_code
_entity_poly.pdbx_strand_id
1 'polypeptide(L)'
;MLAAFATLLVELHLTGCFWGDCSLSNVLYLFDAAAIQTLMVDAETAKMYAELSAGQRQEDLEIMKVNVAGGMADIAASLGQEVEYEDLTLGEAIEERYHELWGHVTAEFLISADERWRITERVRDLNDLGFNVEQIDLEAVDNGDRLRIETVVAGRSYHTGRLRDLTGVEASEGQATQILTDLHHFTADAAPSPQGKALGAIRWRVEVFEPMLARMRTEVPDANPVQAFSDYLHFRYLASRDAGYDIDNDTALAAWLDAGRPGYPIEEGFVIN
;
A
#
# COMPACT_ATOMS: atom_id res chain seq x y z
N MET A 1 5.92 0.99 -9.89
CA MET A 1 5.50 2.37 -10.23
C MET A 1 4.04 2.43 -10.67
N LEU A 2 3.62 1.70 -11.70
CA LEU A 2 2.24 1.65 -12.22
C LEU A 2 1.16 1.53 -11.13
N ALA A 3 1.28 0.49 -10.30
CA ALA A 3 0.31 0.20 -9.24
C ALA A 3 0.21 1.34 -8.21
N ALA A 4 1.33 2.01 -7.90
CA ALA A 4 1.35 3.13 -6.97
C ALA A 4 0.56 4.31 -7.54
N PHE A 5 0.84 4.67 -8.79
CA PHE A 5 0.16 5.77 -9.47
C PHE A 5 -1.35 5.51 -9.58
N ALA A 6 -1.74 4.32 -10.04
CA ALA A 6 -3.13 3.90 -10.08
C ALA A 6 -3.81 3.97 -8.70
N THR A 7 -3.11 3.54 -7.65
CA THR A 7 -3.61 3.62 -6.26
C THR A 7 -3.85 5.06 -5.83
N LEU A 8 -2.91 5.97 -6.07
CA LEU A 8 -3.08 7.40 -5.77
C LEU A 8 -4.32 7.97 -6.46
N LEU A 9 -4.53 7.68 -7.74
CA LEU A 9 -5.71 8.14 -8.47
C LEU A 9 -7.02 7.57 -7.90
N VAL A 10 -7.04 6.28 -7.55
CA VAL A 10 -8.20 5.68 -6.88
C VAL A 10 -8.48 6.37 -5.55
N GLU A 11 -7.46 6.60 -4.72
CA GLU A 11 -7.61 7.28 -3.43
C GLU A 11 -8.14 8.71 -3.58
N LEU A 12 -7.59 9.49 -4.52
CA LEU A 12 -8.08 10.84 -4.82
C LEU A 12 -9.55 10.79 -5.28
N HIS A 13 -9.88 9.92 -6.22
CA HIS A 13 -11.22 9.82 -6.77
C HIS A 13 -12.26 9.33 -5.75
N LEU A 14 -11.89 8.43 -4.83
CA LEU A 14 -12.75 8.00 -3.71
C LEU A 14 -13.10 9.16 -2.77
N THR A 15 -12.20 10.13 -2.62
CA THR A 15 -12.46 11.35 -1.82
C THR A 15 -13.22 12.44 -2.57
N GLY A 16 -13.63 12.19 -3.83
CA GLY A 16 -14.28 13.20 -4.66
C GLY A 16 -13.31 14.22 -5.27
N CYS A 17 -12.00 13.96 -5.23
CA CYS A 17 -10.97 14.87 -5.76
C CYS A 17 -10.70 14.59 -7.24
N PHE A 18 -11.07 15.51 -8.13
CA PHE A 18 -10.59 15.55 -9.51
C PHE A 18 -9.26 16.30 -9.53
N TRP A 19 -8.19 15.69 -10.03
CA TRP A 19 -6.86 16.28 -10.00
C TRP A 19 -6.68 17.33 -11.09
N GLY A 20 -6.93 16.99 -12.36
CA GLY A 20 -6.88 17.94 -13.47
C GLY A 20 -5.49 18.35 -13.94
N ASP A 21 -4.42 17.90 -13.28
CA ASP A 21 -3.03 17.98 -13.78
C ASP A 21 -2.18 16.78 -13.31
N CYS A 22 -2.74 15.59 -13.47
CA CYS A 22 -2.07 14.34 -13.14
C CYS A 22 -0.85 14.12 -14.05
N SER A 23 0.36 14.08 -13.48
CA SER A 23 1.61 13.96 -14.24
C SER A 23 2.73 13.30 -13.42
N LEU A 24 3.77 12.79 -14.09
CA LEU A 24 4.94 12.20 -13.42
C LEU A 24 5.69 13.21 -12.53
N SER A 25 5.73 14.49 -12.94
CA SER A 25 6.44 15.56 -12.21
C SER A 25 5.68 16.06 -10.98
N ASN A 26 4.35 15.87 -10.95
CA ASN A 26 3.49 16.31 -9.84
C ASN A 26 3.26 15.19 -8.80
N VAL A 27 4.10 14.15 -8.83
CA VAL A 27 4.09 13.03 -7.87
C VAL A 27 5.42 12.93 -7.15
N LEU A 28 5.36 12.78 -5.83
CA LEU A 28 6.48 12.29 -5.03
C LEU A 28 6.42 10.76 -4.93
N TYR A 29 7.55 10.10 -5.18
CA TYR A 29 7.70 8.66 -5.06
C TYR A 29 8.52 8.32 -3.82
N LEU A 30 7.98 7.48 -2.96
CA LEU A 30 8.62 7.03 -1.72
C LEU A 30 8.69 5.51 -1.71
N PHE A 31 9.80 4.95 -1.22
CA PHE A 31 9.84 3.52 -0.93
C PHE A 31 8.85 3.19 0.19
N ASP A 32 8.13 2.09 0.00
CA ASP A 32 7.14 1.56 0.92
C ASP A 32 7.34 0.05 1.06
N ALA A 33 8.40 -0.34 1.77
CA ALA A 33 8.87 -1.72 1.85
C ALA A 33 9.14 -2.30 0.44
N ALA A 34 8.39 -3.31 0.03
CA ALA A 34 8.48 -3.97 -1.27
C ALA A 34 7.84 -3.19 -2.43
N ALA A 35 7.29 -2.01 -2.15
CA ALA A 35 6.53 -1.21 -3.10
C ALA A 35 7.03 0.23 -3.15
N ILE A 36 6.39 1.01 -4.02
CA ILE A 36 6.52 2.46 -4.06
C ILE A 36 5.16 3.04 -3.67
N GLN A 37 5.16 4.04 -2.80
CA GLN A 37 4.01 4.90 -2.55
C GLN A 37 4.15 6.19 -3.36
N THR A 38 3.03 6.70 -3.85
CA THR A 38 2.94 7.98 -4.55
C THR A 38 2.14 8.98 -3.74
N LEU A 39 2.58 10.23 -3.75
CA LEU A 39 1.87 11.34 -3.12
C LEU A 39 1.72 12.48 -4.13
N MET A 40 0.51 13.00 -4.26
CA MET A 40 0.25 14.22 -5.03
C MET A 40 0.96 15.41 -4.36
N VAL A 41 1.81 16.12 -5.09
CA VAL A 41 2.50 17.32 -4.57
C VAL A 41 1.94 18.64 -5.11
N ASP A 42 1.22 18.59 -6.23
CA ASP A 42 0.55 19.76 -6.80
C ASP A 42 -0.96 19.54 -6.86
N ALA A 43 -1.69 20.44 -6.19
CA ALA A 43 -3.14 20.45 -6.11
C ALA A 43 -3.74 21.73 -6.69
N GLU A 44 -2.97 22.56 -7.42
CA GLU A 44 -3.42 23.86 -7.93
C GLU A 44 -4.67 23.75 -8.82
N THR A 45 -4.71 22.71 -9.66
CA THR A 45 -5.81 22.44 -10.59
C THR A 45 -6.91 21.55 -10.01
N ALA A 46 -6.70 21.02 -8.79
CA ALA A 46 -7.57 20.05 -8.18
C ALA A 46 -8.92 20.67 -7.77
N LYS A 47 -9.98 19.89 -7.94
CA LYS A 47 -11.36 20.27 -7.60
C LYS A 47 -12.01 19.18 -6.75
N MET A 48 -12.57 19.61 -5.62
CA MET A 48 -13.32 18.73 -4.74
C MET A 48 -14.80 18.72 -5.09
N TYR A 49 -15.36 17.53 -5.17
CA TYR A 49 -16.79 17.25 -5.33
C TYR A 49 -17.26 16.38 -4.17
N ALA A 50 -18.58 16.29 -3.98
CA ALA A 50 -19.14 15.32 -3.04
C ALA A 50 -18.84 13.88 -3.48
N GLU A 51 -18.95 13.64 -4.79
CA GLU A 51 -18.54 12.42 -5.45
C GLU A 51 -18.17 12.77 -6.90
N LEU A 52 -17.16 12.11 -7.46
CA LEU A 52 -16.87 12.23 -8.88
C LEU A 52 -17.80 11.36 -9.70
N SER A 53 -18.35 11.91 -10.77
CA SER A 53 -18.99 11.11 -11.81
C SER A 53 -17.97 10.25 -12.58
N ALA A 54 -18.43 9.17 -13.22
CA ALA A 54 -17.60 8.35 -14.09
C ALA A 54 -16.93 9.16 -15.21
N GLY A 55 -17.63 10.17 -15.77
CA GLY A 55 -17.09 11.05 -16.80
C GLY A 55 -15.93 11.92 -16.29
N GLN A 56 -16.03 12.46 -15.08
CA GLN A 56 -14.94 13.23 -14.48
C GLN A 56 -13.71 12.37 -14.20
N ARG A 57 -13.91 11.14 -13.71
CA ARG A 57 -12.79 10.20 -13.50
C ARG A 57 -12.12 9.86 -14.82
N GLN A 58 -12.90 9.60 -15.88
CA GLN A 58 -12.33 9.32 -17.21
C GLN A 58 -11.57 10.52 -17.78
N GLU A 59 -12.09 11.74 -17.60
CA GLU A 59 -11.40 12.95 -18.02
C GLU A 59 -10.03 13.08 -17.34
N ASP A 60 -9.94 12.79 -16.03
CA ASP A 60 -8.67 12.84 -15.29
C ASP A 60 -7.66 11.77 -15.77
N LEU A 61 -8.14 10.58 -16.13
CA LEU A 61 -7.31 9.52 -16.72
C LEU A 61 -6.78 9.88 -18.11
N GLU A 62 -7.60 10.53 -18.94
CA GLU A 62 -7.15 11.00 -20.26
C GLU A 62 -6.10 12.11 -20.14
N ILE A 63 -6.27 13.04 -19.18
CA ILE A 63 -5.26 14.06 -18.85
C ILE A 63 -3.96 13.37 -18.41
N MET A 64 -4.06 12.42 -17.49
CA MET A 64 -2.91 11.64 -17.02
C MET A 64 -2.15 10.97 -18.16
N LYS A 65 -2.84 10.30 -19.07
CA LYS A 65 -2.21 9.60 -20.21
C LYS A 65 -1.38 10.54 -21.08
N VAL A 66 -1.95 11.69 -21.44
CA VAL A 66 -1.25 12.70 -22.25
C VAL A 66 -0.04 13.25 -21.51
N ASN A 67 -0.20 13.59 -20.22
CA ASN A 67 0.85 14.15 -19.39
C ASN A 67 1.99 13.16 -19.12
N VAL A 68 1.68 11.89 -18.84
CA VAL A 68 2.66 10.82 -18.62
C VAL A 68 3.46 10.57 -19.90
N ALA A 69 2.80 10.46 -21.06
CA ALA A 69 3.49 10.29 -22.33
C ALA A 69 4.42 11.48 -22.65
N GLY A 70 3.96 12.71 -22.39
CA GLY A 70 4.79 13.92 -22.52
C GLY A 70 6.00 13.91 -21.58
N GLY A 71 5.78 13.56 -20.30
CA GLY A 71 6.85 13.46 -19.30
C GLY A 71 7.91 12.41 -19.65
N MET A 72 7.50 11.25 -20.17
CA MET A 72 8.43 10.23 -20.65
C MET A 72 9.23 10.71 -21.87
N ALA A 73 8.58 11.41 -22.80
CA ALA A 73 9.27 12.00 -23.94
C ALA A 73 10.33 13.03 -23.53
N ASP A 74 10.01 13.88 -22.54
CA ASP A 74 10.93 14.85 -21.98
C ASP A 74 12.12 14.18 -21.28
N ILE A 75 11.88 13.10 -20.52
CA ILE A 75 12.93 12.31 -19.87
C ILE A 75 13.89 11.73 -20.91
N ALA A 76 13.38 11.04 -21.93
CA ALA A 76 14.23 10.45 -22.97
C ALA A 76 15.05 11.52 -23.72
N ALA A 77 14.42 12.65 -24.07
CA ALA A 77 15.11 13.77 -24.70
C ALA A 77 16.25 14.33 -23.81
N SER A 78 16.02 14.42 -22.50
CA SER A 78 17.03 14.89 -21.54
C SER A 78 18.21 13.93 -21.40
N LEU A 79 17.97 12.62 -21.59
CA LEU A 79 18.98 11.57 -21.56
C LEU A 79 19.65 11.35 -22.94
N GLY A 80 19.20 12.06 -23.99
CA GLY A 80 19.67 11.88 -25.36
C GLY A 80 19.30 10.51 -25.95
N GLN A 81 18.20 9.92 -25.47
CA GLN A 81 17.67 8.63 -25.89
C GLN A 81 16.46 8.81 -26.82
N GLU A 82 16.20 7.82 -27.66
CA GLU A 82 14.93 7.74 -28.39
C GLU A 82 13.84 7.25 -27.44
N VAL A 83 12.63 7.80 -27.57
CA VAL A 83 11.48 7.38 -26.77
C VAL A 83 10.98 6.03 -27.29
N GLU A 84 10.83 5.06 -26.40
CA GLU A 84 10.27 3.76 -26.75
C GLU A 84 8.73 3.82 -26.82
N TYR A 85 8.10 2.88 -27.54
CA TYR A 85 6.64 2.87 -27.65
C TYR A 85 5.98 2.55 -26.30
N GLU A 86 6.63 1.71 -25.51
CA GLU A 86 6.27 1.31 -24.16
C GLU A 86 6.23 2.52 -23.22
N ASP A 87 7.16 3.47 -23.37
CA ASP A 87 7.20 4.70 -22.58
C ASP A 87 5.98 5.60 -22.86
N LEU A 88 5.56 5.68 -24.13
CA LEU A 88 4.40 6.48 -24.54
C LEU A 88 3.07 5.84 -24.14
N THR A 89 3.05 4.52 -23.95
CA THR A 89 1.85 3.75 -23.56
C THR A 89 1.79 3.46 -22.06
N LEU A 90 2.76 3.95 -21.27
CA LEU A 90 2.76 3.80 -19.81
C LEU A 90 1.46 4.28 -19.15
N GLY A 91 0.88 5.38 -19.66
CA GLY A 91 -0.41 5.89 -19.18
C GLY A 91 -1.56 4.90 -19.37
N GLU A 92 -1.57 4.11 -20.45
CA GLU A 92 -2.59 3.09 -20.71
C GLU A 92 -2.49 1.95 -19.68
N ALA A 93 -1.27 1.54 -19.32
CA ALA A 93 -1.04 0.54 -18.28
C ALA A 93 -1.44 1.06 -16.88
N ILE A 94 -1.26 2.36 -16.60
CA ILE A 94 -1.76 2.99 -15.37
C ILE A 94 -3.29 2.99 -15.36
N GLU A 95 -3.93 3.36 -16.48
CA GLU A 95 -5.39 3.38 -16.63
C GLU A 95 -6.01 1.98 -16.43
N GLU A 96 -5.43 0.95 -17.06
CA GLU A 96 -5.87 -0.44 -16.89
C GLU A 96 -5.84 -0.84 -15.40
N ARG A 97 -4.71 -0.58 -14.74
CA ARG A 97 -4.53 -0.89 -13.32
C ARG A 97 -5.46 -0.08 -12.42
N TYR A 98 -5.74 1.16 -12.79
CA TYR A 98 -6.72 2.00 -12.11
C TYR A 98 -8.12 1.40 -12.21
N HIS A 99 -8.55 0.96 -13.41
CA HIS A 99 -9.89 0.39 -13.58
C HIS A 99 -10.07 -0.93 -12.85
N GLU A 100 -9.04 -1.79 -12.85
CA GLU A 100 -9.01 -3.00 -12.03
C GLU A 100 -9.25 -2.63 -10.57
N LEU A 101 -8.37 -1.79 -9.99
CA LEU A 101 -8.45 -1.44 -8.58
C LEU A 101 -9.75 -0.72 -8.24
N TRP A 102 -10.19 0.24 -9.06
CA TRP A 102 -11.46 0.95 -8.89
C TRP A 102 -12.64 -0.03 -8.87
N GLY A 103 -12.68 -0.96 -9.83
CA GLY A 103 -13.69 -2.01 -9.88
C GLY A 103 -13.66 -2.88 -8.63
N HIS A 104 -12.47 -3.29 -8.19
CA HIS A 104 -12.31 -4.05 -6.97
C HIS A 104 -12.80 -3.29 -5.74
N VAL A 105 -12.50 -1.99 -5.58
CA VAL A 105 -12.89 -1.25 -4.36
C VAL A 105 -14.34 -0.79 -4.35
N THR A 106 -14.91 -0.50 -5.53
CA THR A 106 -16.30 -0.01 -5.67
C THR A 106 -17.31 -1.09 -6.06
N ALA A 107 -16.90 -2.34 -6.20
CA ALA A 107 -17.79 -3.43 -6.59
C ALA A 107 -18.99 -3.59 -5.63
N GLU A 108 -20.18 -3.49 -6.20
CA GLU A 108 -21.40 -4.02 -5.59
C GLU A 108 -21.49 -5.52 -5.81
N PHE A 109 -22.01 -6.24 -4.82
CA PHE A 109 -22.19 -7.68 -4.94
C PHE A 109 -23.50 -8.15 -4.32
N LEU A 110 -24.02 -9.21 -4.94
CA LEU A 110 -25.25 -9.87 -4.53
C LEU A 110 -24.90 -11.24 -3.96
N ILE A 111 -25.33 -11.46 -2.73
CA ILE A 111 -25.13 -12.72 -2.03
C ILE A 111 -26.47 -13.32 -1.65
N SER A 112 -26.51 -14.63 -1.46
CA SER A 112 -27.66 -15.26 -0.82
C SER A 112 -27.73 -14.85 0.66
N ALA A 113 -28.92 -14.80 1.24
CA ALA A 113 -29.11 -14.38 2.64
C ALA A 113 -28.42 -15.30 3.67
N ASP A 114 -28.09 -16.54 3.29
CA ASP A 114 -27.32 -17.51 4.08
C ASP A 114 -25.79 -17.39 3.88
N GLU A 115 -25.32 -16.58 2.93
CA GLU A 115 -23.89 -16.39 2.62
C GLU A 115 -23.25 -15.19 3.33
N ARG A 116 -23.74 -14.81 4.52
CA ARG A 116 -23.24 -13.62 5.25
C ARG A 116 -21.73 -13.62 5.51
N TRP A 117 -21.07 -14.78 5.50
CA TRP A 117 -19.61 -14.90 5.59
C TRP A 117 -18.87 -14.14 4.48
N ARG A 118 -19.48 -13.99 3.29
CA ARG A 118 -18.91 -13.23 2.17
C ARG A 118 -18.74 -11.74 2.48
N ILE A 119 -19.50 -11.21 3.45
CA ILE A 119 -19.28 -9.84 3.96
C ILE A 119 -17.91 -9.74 4.63
N THR A 120 -17.55 -10.75 5.44
CA THR A 120 -16.26 -10.78 6.13
C THR A 120 -15.11 -10.97 5.15
N GLU A 121 -15.28 -11.79 4.11
CA GLU A 121 -14.29 -11.90 3.03
C GLU A 121 -14.11 -10.57 2.31
N ARG A 122 -15.20 -9.91 1.90
CA ARG A 122 -15.12 -8.59 1.27
C ARG A 122 -14.30 -7.58 2.09
N VAL A 123 -14.58 -7.51 3.40
CA VAL A 123 -13.85 -6.60 4.29
C VAL A 123 -12.39 -6.99 4.38
N ARG A 124 -12.08 -8.30 4.44
CA ARG A 124 -10.69 -8.77 4.42
C ARG A 124 -10.01 -8.41 3.11
N ASP A 125 -10.62 -8.65 1.96
CA ASP A 125 -10.03 -8.36 0.66
C ASP A 125 -9.70 -6.87 0.50
N LEU A 126 -10.60 -5.99 0.94
CA LEU A 126 -10.36 -4.54 0.94
C LEU A 126 -9.23 -4.13 1.90
N ASN A 127 -9.20 -4.72 3.10
CA ASN A 127 -8.12 -4.48 4.06
C ASN A 127 -6.77 -5.00 3.57
N ASP A 128 -6.74 -6.14 2.86
CA ASP A 128 -5.52 -6.72 2.29
C ASP A 128 -4.96 -5.84 1.15
N LEU A 129 -5.84 -5.10 0.46
CA LEU A 129 -5.45 -4.02 -0.45
C LEU A 129 -5.01 -2.73 0.29
N GLY A 130 -5.17 -2.67 1.61
CA GLY A 130 -4.82 -1.55 2.50
C GLY A 130 -5.95 -0.52 2.70
N PHE A 131 -7.12 -0.72 2.10
CA PHE A 131 -8.25 0.20 2.22
C PHE A 131 -9.00 0.00 3.54
N ASN A 132 -9.42 1.11 4.15
CA ASN A 132 -10.27 1.06 5.33
C ASN A 132 -11.75 1.07 4.93
N VAL A 133 -12.52 0.12 5.44
CA VAL A 133 -13.97 0.07 5.22
C VAL A 133 -14.67 0.90 6.30
N GLU A 134 -15.21 2.05 5.92
CA GLU A 134 -15.92 2.94 6.85
C GLU A 134 -17.35 2.46 7.12
N GLN A 135 -18.02 2.00 6.07
CA GLN A 135 -19.42 1.60 6.13
C GLN A 135 -19.70 0.43 5.18
N ILE A 136 -20.64 -0.41 5.60
CA ILE A 136 -21.19 -1.50 4.80
C ILE A 136 -22.71 -1.34 4.81
N ASP A 137 -23.28 -1.13 3.63
CA ASP A 137 -24.71 -1.03 3.43
C ASP A 137 -25.26 -2.36 2.92
N LEU A 138 -26.34 -2.82 3.57
CA LEU A 138 -26.98 -4.09 3.28
C LEU A 138 -28.45 -3.84 2.92
N GLU A 139 -28.81 -4.17 1.69
CA GLU A 139 -30.18 -4.07 1.21
C GLU A 139 -30.74 -5.47 0.90
N ALA A 140 -31.84 -5.83 1.55
CA ALA A 140 -32.55 -7.07 1.23
C ALA A 140 -33.30 -6.91 -0.10
N VAL A 141 -33.01 -7.79 -1.05
CA VAL A 141 -33.65 -7.84 -2.37
C VAL A 141 -34.33 -9.19 -2.57
N ASP A 142 -35.16 -9.31 -3.61
CA ASP A 142 -35.85 -10.56 -3.95
C ASP A 142 -36.64 -11.16 -2.77
N ASN A 143 -37.46 -10.35 -2.11
CA ASN A 143 -38.22 -10.70 -0.90
C ASN A 143 -37.37 -11.20 0.30
N GLY A 144 -36.07 -10.91 0.30
CA GLY A 144 -35.15 -11.26 1.39
C GLY A 144 -34.33 -12.52 1.15
N ASP A 145 -34.47 -13.17 -0.02
CA ASP A 145 -33.64 -14.32 -0.38
C ASP A 145 -32.19 -13.92 -0.68
N ARG A 146 -31.97 -12.65 -1.04
CA ARG A 146 -30.66 -12.09 -1.37
C ARG A 146 -30.39 -10.79 -0.65
N LEU A 147 -29.10 -10.49 -0.49
CA LEU A 147 -28.58 -9.23 0.05
C LEU A 147 -27.72 -8.56 -1.02
N ARG A 148 -28.01 -7.29 -1.33
CA ARG A 148 -27.09 -6.39 -2.02
C ARG A 148 -26.17 -5.76 -0.98
N ILE A 149 -24.88 -5.76 -1.29
CA ILE A 149 -23.85 -5.23 -0.42
C ILE A 149 -23.09 -4.14 -1.16
N GLU A 150 -23.02 -2.99 -0.53
CA GLU A 150 -22.25 -1.84 -0.95
C GLU A 150 -21.26 -1.47 0.16
N THR A 151 -20.03 -1.13 -0.22
CA THR A 151 -18.96 -0.80 0.72
C THR A 151 -18.46 0.60 0.47
N VAL A 152 -18.51 1.45 1.51
CA VAL A 152 -17.85 2.75 1.49
C VAL A 152 -16.45 2.59 2.04
N VAL A 153 -15.46 2.91 1.21
CA VAL A 153 -14.04 2.79 1.54
C VAL A 153 -13.42 4.18 1.68
N ALA A 154 -12.55 4.34 2.69
CA ALA A 154 -11.65 5.47 2.82
C ALA A 154 -10.29 5.17 2.18
N GLY A 155 -9.38 6.15 2.25
CA GLY A 155 -8.00 6.01 1.77
C GLY A 155 -7.23 4.81 2.38
N ARG A 156 -6.12 4.50 1.75
CA ARG A 156 -5.31 3.30 1.99
C ARG A 156 -4.44 3.45 3.23
N SER A 157 -5.04 3.23 4.39
CA SER A 157 -4.44 3.48 5.71
C SER A 157 -4.75 2.41 6.76
N TYR A 158 -5.24 1.24 6.34
CA TYR A 158 -5.71 0.19 7.25
C TYR A 158 -4.59 -0.33 8.17
N HIS A 159 -3.48 -0.78 7.58
CA HIS A 159 -2.34 -1.31 8.31
C HIS A 159 -1.59 -0.21 9.06
N THR A 160 -1.47 0.97 8.46
CA THR A 160 -0.91 2.16 9.09
C THR A 160 -1.65 2.51 10.38
N GLY A 161 -2.98 2.61 10.32
CA GLY A 161 -3.82 2.89 11.48
C GLY A 161 -3.69 1.80 12.55
N ARG A 162 -3.74 0.53 12.15
CA ARG A 162 -3.59 -0.60 13.06
C ARG A 162 -2.23 -0.62 13.78
N LEU A 163 -1.14 -0.37 13.06
CA LEU A 163 0.19 -0.30 13.66
C LEU A 163 0.29 0.85 14.67
N ARG A 164 -0.22 2.03 14.30
CA ARG A 164 -0.29 3.19 15.18
C ARG A 164 -1.11 2.91 16.43
N ASP A 165 -2.27 2.27 16.32
CA ASP A 165 -3.12 1.98 17.47
C ASP A 165 -2.48 0.97 18.44
N LEU A 166 -1.79 -0.04 17.90
CA LEU A 166 -1.16 -1.07 18.71
C LEU A 166 0.13 -0.61 19.38
N THR A 167 0.91 0.21 18.67
CA THR A 167 2.31 0.47 19.04
C THR A 167 2.63 1.95 19.14
N GLY A 168 1.89 2.85 18.48
CA GLY A 168 2.22 4.26 18.29
C GLY A 168 3.31 4.52 17.26
N VAL A 169 3.69 3.50 16.46
CA VAL A 169 4.66 3.63 15.36
C VAL A 169 3.95 4.17 14.12
N GLU A 170 4.62 5.07 13.41
CA GLU A 170 4.18 5.57 12.10
C GLU A 170 5.04 4.97 11.00
N ALA A 171 4.40 4.49 9.95
CA ALA A 171 5.00 3.91 8.75
C ALA A 171 4.02 4.07 7.58
N SER A 172 4.50 3.97 6.34
CA SER A 172 3.62 3.85 5.17
C SER A 172 2.93 2.48 5.15
N GLU A 173 1.93 2.29 4.28
CA GLU A 173 1.05 1.13 4.35
C GLU A 173 1.78 -0.22 4.17
N GLY A 174 2.63 -0.36 3.16
CA GLY A 174 3.43 -1.57 2.93
C GLY A 174 4.44 -1.84 4.04
N GLN A 175 5.13 -0.79 4.53
CA GLN A 175 5.99 -0.87 5.71
C GLN A 175 5.19 -1.32 6.93
N ALA A 176 3.99 -0.78 7.15
CA ALA A 176 3.13 -1.16 8.27
C ALA A 176 2.70 -2.62 8.19
N THR A 177 2.34 -3.13 7.00
CA THR A 177 2.02 -4.55 6.79
C THR A 177 3.18 -5.46 7.18
N GLN A 178 4.40 -5.14 6.73
CA GLN A 178 5.58 -5.93 7.06
C GLN A 178 5.92 -5.87 8.56
N ILE A 179 5.87 -4.68 9.15
CA ILE A 179 6.14 -4.46 10.56
C ILE A 179 5.10 -5.17 11.45
N LEU A 180 3.83 -5.14 11.08
CA LEU A 180 2.78 -5.88 11.77
C LEU A 180 3.01 -7.39 11.72
N THR A 181 3.60 -7.90 10.63
CA THR A 181 3.97 -9.31 10.52
C THR A 181 5.07 -9.68 11.52
N ASP A 182 6.11 -8.85 11.66
CA ASP A 182 7.15 -9.02 12.68
C ASP A 182 6.58 -8.97 14.11
N LEU A 183 5.69 -8.01 14.37
CA LEU A 183 4.98 -7.90 15.64
C LEU A 183 4.14 -9.16 15.94
N HIS A 184 3.39 -9.67 14.97
CA HIS A 184 2.59 -10.87 15.15
C HIS A 184 3.47 -12.10 15.44
N HIS A 185 4.61 -12.23 14.77
CA HIS A 185 5.57 -13.30 15.04
C HIS A 185 6.12 -13.20 16.47
N PHE A 186 6.56 -12.01 16.91
CA PHE A 186 7.05 -11.80 18.28
C PHE A 186 6.00 -12.12 19.36
N THR A 187 4.74 -11.85 19.06
CA THR A 187 3.63 -12.04 20.01
C THR A 187 2.93 -13.40 19.88
N ALA A 188 3.47 -14.35 19.11
CA ALA A 188 2.84 -15.65 18.87
C ALA A 188 2.57 -16.43 20.16
N ASP A 189 3.49 -16.38 21.13
CA ASP A 189 3.36 -17.06 22.43
C ASP A 189 2.68 -16.20 23.52
N ALA A 190 2.23 -14.98 23.16
CA ALA A 190 1.62 -14.07 24.13
C ALA A 190 0.22 -14.54 24.55
N ALA A 191 -0.21 -14.13 25.75
CA ALA A 191 -1.56 -14.42 26.23
C ALA A 191 -2.61 -13.84 25.26
N PRO A 192 -3.62 -14.61 24.84
CA PRO A 192 -4.58 -14.19 23.82
C PRO A 192 -5.57 -13.12 24.29
N SER A 193 -5.52 -12.72 25.56
CA SER A 193 -6.39 -11.69 26.12
C SER A 193 -6.10 -10.31 25.51
N PRO A 194 -7.08 -9.39 25.47
CA PRO A 194 -6.86 -8.02 24.99
C PRO A 194 -5.69 -7.31 25.69
N GLN A 195 -5.58 -7.48 27.02
CA GLN A 195 -4.48 -6.92 27.81
C GLN A 195 -3.14 -7.57 27.44
N GLY A 196 -3.12 -8.89 27.20
CA GLY A 196 -1.93 -9.63 26.78
C GLY A 196 -1.42 -9.17 25.42
N LYS A 197 -2.32 -8.98 24.44
CA LYS A 197 -1.99 -8.44 23.12
C LYS A 197 -1.44 -7.02 23.18
N ALA A 198 -2.08 -6.14 23.94
CA ALA A 198 -1.62 -4.77 24.12
C ALA A 198 -0.23 -4.71 24.77
N LEU A 199 0.00 -5.51 25.82
CA LEU A 199 1.32 -5.63 26.44
C LEU A 199 2.37 -6.20 25.46
N GLY A 200 1.99 -7.20 24.67
CA GLY A 200 2.85 -7.78 23.64
C GLY A 200 3.32 -6.75 22.61
N ALA A 201 2.42 -5.89 22.14
CA ALA A 201 2.73 -4.81 21.21
C ALA A 201 3.71 -3.77 21.79
N ILE A 202 3.48 -3.35 23.04
CA ILE A 202 4.39 -2.43 23.74
C ILE A 202 5.77 -3.08 23.93
N ARG A 203 5.80 -4.35 24.34
CA ARG A 203 7.05 -5.10 24.54
C ARG A 203 7.84 -5.23 23.24
N TRP A 204 7.19 -5.65 22.15
CA TRP A 204 7.82 -5.72 20.84
C TRP A 204 8.42 -4.37 20.44
N ARG A 205 7.67 -3.27 20.65
CA ARG A 205 8.17 -1.92 20.33
C ARG A 205 9.45 -1.59 21.09
N VAL A 206 9.49 -1.83 22.40
CA VAL A 206 10.63 -1.47 23.26
C VAL A 206 11.81 -2.43 23.12
N GLU A 207 11.53 -3.73 22.94
CA GLU A 207 12.56 -4.79 22.92
C GLU A 207 13.15 -5.02 21.53
N VAL A 208 12.38 -4.75 20.46
CA VAL A 208 12.78 -5.04 19.07
C VAL A 208 12.81 -3.77 18.22
N PHE A 209 11.68 -3.09 18.06
CA PHE A 209 11.56 -2.01 17.08
C PHE A 209 12.44 -0.80 17.40
N GLU A 210 12.31 -0.21 18.58
CA GLU A 210 13.06 1.01 18.94
C GLU A 210 14.58 0.78 18.98
N PRO A 211 15.10 -0.31 19.57
CA PRO A 211 16.52 -0.62 19.52
C PRO A 211 17.02 -0.82 18.09
N MET A 212 16.27 -1.57 17.26
CA MET A 212 16.68 -1.80 15.87
C MET A 212 16.65 -0.51 15.06
N LEU A 213 15.60 0.31 15.21
CA LEU A 213 15.49 1.60 14.54
C LEU A 213 16.63 2.56 14.96
N ALA A 214 17.06 2.55 16.22
CA ALA A 214 18.22 3.32 16.68
C ALA A 214 19.52 2.85 16.01
N ARG A 215 19.69 1.54 15.82
CA ARG A 215 20.81 0.97 15.05
C ARG A 215 20.73 1.38 13.59
N MET A 216 19.56 1.30 12.95
CA MET A 216 19.39 1.75 11.56
C MET A 216 19.83 3.20 11.35
N ARG A 217 19.46 4.11 12.26
CA ARG A 217 19.89 5.52 12.20
C ARG A 217 21.40 5.72 12.30
N THR A 218 22.10 4.81 12.97
CA THR A 218 23.55 4.92 13.23
C THR A 218 24.35 4.21 12.14
N GLU A 219 23.94 2.99 11.79
CA GLU A 219 24.63 2.15 10.81
C GLU A 219 24.29 2.58 9.37
N VAL A 220 23.07 3.06 9.12
CA VAL A 220 22.57 3.47 7.79
C VAL A 220 22.03 4.92 7.83
N PRO A 221 22.90 5.91 8.16
CA PRO A 221 22.47 7.30 8.37
C PRO A 221 21.97 8.00 7.11
N ASP A 222 22.23 7.42 5.94
CA ASP A 222 21.86 7.92 4.62
C ASP A 222 20.47 7.43 4.14
N ALA A 223 19.83 6.51 4.86
CA ALA A 223 18.52 5.96 4.51
C ALA A 223 17.41 6.40 5.50
N ASN A 224 16.15 6.33 5.03
CA ASN A 224 15.02 6.38 5.95
C ASN A 224 15.09 5.17 6.89
N PRO A 225 15.08 5.37 8.22
CA PRO A 225 15.32 4.27 9.16
C PRO A 225 14.18 3.23 9.19
N VAL A 226 12.94 3.60 8.87
CA VAL A 226 11.81 2.67 8.80
C VAL A 226 11.90 1.82 7.53
N GLN A 227 12.31 2.42 6.40
CA GLN A 227 12.60 1.66 5.19
C GLN A 227 13.79 0.71 5.39
N ALA A 228 14.88 1.20 5.99
CA ALA A 228 16.04 0.35 6.31
C ALA A 228 15.67 -0.82 7.23
N PHE A 229 14.79 -0.59 8.21
CA PHE A 229 14.25 -1.66 9.04
C PHE A 229 13.41 -2.67 8.23
N SER A 230 12.61 -2.19 7.27
CA SER A 230 11.81 -3.03 6.36
C SER A 230 12.68 -3.90 5.45
N ASP A 231 13.74 -3.32 4.88
CA ASP A 231 14.76 -4.01 4.08
C ASP A 231 15.46 -5.10 4.92
N TYR A 232 15.86 -4.76 6.14
CA TYR A 232 16.44 -5.69 7.10
C TYR A 232 15.49 -6.85 7.45
N LEU A 233 14.22 -6.57 7.74
CA LEU A 233 13.23 -7.61 8.06
C LEU A 233 13.08 -8.61 6.92
N HIS A 234 13.09 -8.13 5.67
CA HIS A 234 13.05 -9.00 4.49
C HIS A 234 14.31 -9.86 4.40
N PHE A 235 15.48 -9.26 4.55
CA PHE A 235 16.74 -10.00 4.56
C PHE A 235 16.78 -11.08 5.65
N ARG A 236 16.37 -10.75 6.88
CA ARG A 236 16.32 -11.72 7.99
C ARG A 236 15.37 -12.87 7.70
N TYR A 237 14.21 -12.59 7.09
CA TYR A 237 13.28 -13.61 6.66
C TYR A 237 13.92 -14.58 5.65
N LEU A 238 14.53 -14.05 4.58
CA LEU A 238 15.20 -14.88 3.58
C LEU A 238 16.32 -15.73 4.19
N ALA A 239 17.16 -15.12 5.03
CA ALA A 239 18.24 -15.82 5.71
C ALA A 239 17.73 -16.94 6.62
N SER A 240 16.64 -16.70 7.37
CA SER A 240 16.02 -17.70 8.24
C SER A 240 15.38 -18.83 7.44
N ARG A 241 14.69 -18.50 6.34
CA ARG A 241 14.11 -19.47 5.41
C ARG A 241 15.19 -20.39 4.83
N ASP A 242 16.29 -19.81 4.36
CA ASP A 242 17.38 -20.56 3.73
C ASP A 242 18.15 -21.42 4.76
N ALA A 243 18.25 -20.97 6.01
CA ALA A 243 18.82 -21.74 7.12
C ALA A 243 17.88 -22.84 7.65
N GLY A 244 16.58 -22.71 7.42
CA GLY A 244 15.55 -23.64 7.94
C GLY A 244 15.23 -23.43 9.43
N TYR A 245 15.66 -22.33 10.03
CA TYR A 245 15.38 -21.94 11.40
C TYR A 245 15.52 -20.42 11.58
N ASP A 246 14.90 -19.87 12.64
CA ASP A 246 14.94 -18.44 12.92
C ASP A 246 16.35 -17.96 13.29
N ILE A 247 16.87 -16.99 12.54
CA ILE A 247 18.14 -16.32 12.83
C ILE A 247 17.88 -15.14 13.76
N ASP A 248 18.69 -15.02 14.81
CA ASP A 248 18.56 -13.93 15.77
C ASP A 248 18.89 -12.56 15.15
N ASN A 249 18.39 -11.50 15.80
CA ASN A 249 18.44 -10.16 15.26
C ASN A 249 19.86 -9.63 15.04
N ASP A 250 20.80 -9.95 15.92
CA ASP A 250 22.16 -9.43 15.87
C ASP A 250 22.96 -10.10 14.76
N THR A 251 22.85 -11.43 14.66
CA THR A 251 23.46 -12.21 13.58
C THR A 251 22.92 -11.77 12.22
N ALA A 252 21.59 -11.65 12.09
CA ALA A 252 20.97 -11.23 10.84
C ALA A 252 21.36 -9.80 10.44
N LEU A 253 21.45 -8.87 11.40
CA LEU A 253 21.83 -7.50 11.11
C LEU A 253 23.29 -7.39 10.67
N ALA A 254 24.20 -8.11 11.33
CA ALA A 254 25.60 -8.15 10.90
C ALA A 254 25.74 -8.68 9.46
N ALA A 255 25.01 -9.74 9.12
CA ALA A 255 24.99 -10.30 7.77
C ALA A 255 24.38 -9.33 6.73
N TRP A 256 23.30 -8.62 7.08
CA TRP A 256 22.71 -7.62 6.19
C TRP A 256 23.66 -6.44 5.91
N LEU A 257 24.38 -5.98 6.93
CA LEU A 257 25.38 -4.92 6.79
C LEU A 257 26.56 -5.38 5.93
N ASP A 258 27.07 -6.60 6.14
CA ASP A 258 28.17 -7.19 5.34
C ASP A 258 27.78 -7.40 3.87
N ALA A 259 26.52 -7.78 3.62
CA ALA A 259 25.96 -7.91 2.28
C ALA A 259 25.74 -6.56 1.56
N GLY A 260 26.14 -5.44 2.18
CA GLY A 260 26.01 -4.11 1.57
C GLY A 260 24.60 -3.51 1.70
N ARG A 261 23.82 -3.94 2.71
CA ARG A 261 22.48 -3.44 3.00
C ARG A 261 21.52 -3.58 1.82
N PRO A 262 21.35 -4.80 1.28
CA PRO A 262 20.44 -5.01 0.17
C PRO A 262 19.04 -4.52 0.55
N GLY A 263 18.45 -3.70 -0.34
CA GLY A 263 17.08 -3.20 -0.19
C GLY A 263 16.05 -4.29 -0.48
N TYR A 264 14.80 -4.03 -0.12
CA TYR A 264 13.68 -4.88 -0.49
C TYR A 264 13.53 -4.88 -2.03
N PRO A 265 13.46 -6.05 -2.70
CA PRO A 265 13.14 -6.09 -4.11
C PRO A 265 11.76 -5.47 -4.37
N ILE A 266 11.70 -4.49 -5.29
CA ILE A 266 10.42 -3.99 -5.77
C ILE A 266 9.92 -4.98 -6.83
N GLU A 267 8.86 -5.72 -6.53
CA GLU A 267 8.22 -6.58 -7.53
C GLU A 267 7.56 -5.71 -8.62
N GLU A 268 7.84 -6.04 -9.89
CA GLU A 268 7.11 -5.53 -11.04
C GLU A 268 5.75 -6.23 -11.11
N GLY A 269 4.75 -5.66 -10.43
CA GLY A 269 3.35 -6.01 -10.66
C GLY A 269 2.75 -6.95 -9.63
N PHE A 270 1.80 -6.41 -8.88
CA PHE A 270 0.88 -7.18 -8.06
C PHE A 270 -0.13 -7.84 -9.01
N VAL A 271 0.17 -9.05 -9.50
CA VAL A 271 -0.77 -9.84 -10.30
C VAL A 271 -1.92 -10.24 -9.40
N ILE A 272 -3.09 -9.63 -9.60
CA ILE A 272 -4.34 -10.14 -9.04
C ILE A 272 -4.65 -11.40 -9.84
N ASN A 273 -4.51 -12.57 -9.22
CA ASN A 273 -5.06 -13.83 -9.74
C ASN A 273 -6.56 -13.91 -9.44
#